data_AF-A0A2X0Y6F3-F1
#
_entry.id   AF-A0A2X0Y6F3-F1
#
_cell.length_a   1.000
_cell.length_b   1.000
_cell.length_c   1.000
_cell.angle_alpha   90.00
_cell.angle_beta   90.00
_cell.angle_gamma   90.00
#
_symmetry.space_group_name_H-M   'P 1'
#
loop_
_entity.id
_entity.type
_entity.pdbx_description
1 polymer ?
#
loop_
_entity_poly.entity_id
_entity_poly.type
_entity_poly.pdbx_seq_one_letter_code
_entity_poly.pdbx_strand_id
1 'polypeptide(L)'
;MILLKMLKTFFCSLALVVLSVLYVGLLLSAGLSILAGFLRTFGVDQIKMGLWYGVELPVMFSIPFALLIALLLFFCAIYIKRSIVFCLSTLRI
;
A
#
# COMPACT_ATOMS: atom_id res chain seq x y z
N MET A 1 -25.95 11.61 -24.62
CA MET A 1 -24.48 11.46 -24.58
C MET A 1 -23.80 12.33 -23.51
N ILE A 2 -24.25 13.57 -23.26
CA ILE A 2 -23.68 14.46 -22.22
C ILE A 2 -23.78 13.89 -20.80
N LEU A 3 -24.93 13.32 -20.43
CA LEU A 3 -25.16 12.79 -19.07
C LEU A 3 -24.21 11.63 -18.72
N LEU A 4 -23.94 10.75 -19.69
CA LEU A 4 -23.00 9.65 -19.52
C LEU A 4 -21.54 10.14 -19.36
N LYS A 5 -21.18 11.23 -20.07
CA LYS A 5 -19.86 11.86 -19.98
C LYS A 5 -19.67 12.53 -18.59
N MET A 6 -20.68 13.26 -18.12
CA MET A 6 -20.70 13.89 -16.79
C MET A 6 -20.59 12.85 -15.66
N LEU A 7 -21.34 11.76 -15.73
CA LEU A 7 -21.33 10.71 -14.72
C LEU A 7 -19.95 10.01 -14.66
N LYS A 8 -19.35 9.72 -15.82
CA LYS A 8 -18.00 9.12 -15.91
C LYS A 8 -16.95 10.04 -15.28
N THR A 9 -17.02 11.34 -15.55
CA THR A 9 -16.12 12.35 -14.95
C THR A 9 -16.27 12.40 -13.44
N PHE A 10 -17.50 12.35 -12.91
CA PHE A 10 -17.75 12.37 -11.48
C PHE A 10 -17.18 11.14 -10.78
N PHE A 11 -17.45 9.94 -11.30
CA PHE A 11 -16.89 8.70 -10.74
C PHE A 11 -15.37 8.64 -10.88
N CYS A 12 -14.78 9.11 -11.98
CA CYS A 12 -13.32 9.13 -12.11
C CYS A 12 -12.69 10.11 -11.12
N SER A 13 -13.28 11.28 -10.89
CA SER A 13 -12.80 12.24 -9.88
C SER A 13 -12.82 11.63 -8.47
N LEU A 14 -13.93 10.99 -8.10
CA LEU A 14 -14.09 10.35 -6.80
C LEU A 14 -13.13 9.16 -6.64
N ALA A 15 -12.99 8.33 -7.67
CA ALA A 15 -12.02 7.23 -7.70
C ALA A 15 -10.58 7.74 -7.56
N LEU A 16 -10.23 8.87 -8.20
CA LEU A 16 -8.89 9.45 -8.13
C LEU A 16 -8.53 9.84 -6.69
N VAL A 17 -9.46 10.47 -5.96
CA VAL A 17 -9.28 10.79 -4.54
C VAL A 17 -9.05 9.51 -3.73
N VAL A 18 -9.91 8.51 -3.87
CA VAL A 18 -9.79 7.24 -3.12
C VAL A 18 -8.48 6.52 -3.45
N LEU A 19 -8.11 6.41 -4.72
CA LEU A 19 -6.86 5.79 -5.14
C LEU A 19 -5.63 6.58 -4.66
N SER A 20 -5.70 7.92 -4.59
CA SER A 20 -4.59 8.72 -4.09
C SER A 20 -4.32 8.46 -2.61
N VAL A 21 -5.36 8.41 -1.79
CA VAL A 21 -5.27 8.10 -0.36
C VAL A 21 -4.73 6.67 -0.17
N LEU A 22 -5.24 5.72 -0.95
CA LEU A 22 -4.78 4.33 -0.93
C LEU A 22 -3.30 4.22 -1.30
N TYR A 23 -2.84 4.95 -2.32
CA TYR A 23 -1.44 4.95 -2.76
C TYR A 23 -0.49 5.47 -1.67
N VAL A 24 -0.84 6.62 -1.06
CA VAL A 24 -0.06 7.19 0.05
C VAL A 24 -0.08 6.25 1.26
N GLY A 25 -1.23 5.66 1.58
CA GLY A 25 -1.35 4.67 2.65
C GLY A 25 -0.46 3.44 2.44
N LEU A 26 -0.40 2.92 1.21
CA LEU A 26 0.48 1.80 0.86
C LEU A 26 1.96 2.15 1.00
N LEU A 27 2.38 3.33 0.51
CA LEU A 27 3.77 3.79 0.67
C LEU A 27 4.15 3.94 2.15
N LEU A 28 3.27 4.54 2.96
CA LEU A 28 3.48 4.68 4.40
C LEU A 28 3.57 3.31 5.08
N SER A 29 2.67 2.39 4.75
CA SER A 29 2.68 1.03 5.32
C SER A 29 3.94 0.23 4.93
N ALA A 30 4.43 0.39 3.70
CA ALA A 30 5.68 -0.22 3.26
C ALA A 30 6.88 0.33 4.05
N GLY A 31 6.92 1.65 4.25
CA GLY A 31 7.94 2.29 5.10
C GLY A 31 7.88 1.80 6.55
N LEU A 32 6.69 1.74 7.14
CA LEU A 32 6.47 1.22 8.50
C LEU A 32 6.86 -0.25 8.62
N SER A 33 6.62 -1.08 7.60
CA SER A 33 7.04 -2.48 7.59
C SER A 33 8.56 -2.62 7.67
N ILE A 34 9.30 -1.84 6.87
CA ILE A 34 10.77 -1.83 6.89
C ILE A 34 11.28 -1.35 8.24
N LEU A 35 10.72 -0.26 8.77
CA LEU A 35 11.05 0.28 10.09
C LEU A 35 10.77 -0.74 11.21
N ALA A 36 9.64 -1.43 11.17
CA ALA A 36 9.29 -2.44 12.17
C ALA A 36 10.23 -3.65 12.12
N GLY A 37 10.60 -4.10 10.91
CA GLY A 37 11.61 -5.13 10.71
C GLY A 37 12.96 -4.72 11.28
N PHE A 38 13.39 -3.48 11.02
CA PHE A 38 14.64 -2.92 11.54
C PHE A 38 14.63 -2.82 13.06
N LEU A 39 13.62 -2.17 13.67
CA LEU A 39 13.51 -2.02 15.13
C LEU A 39 13.52 -3.37 15.86
N ARG A 40 12.85 -4.39 15.30
CA ARG A 40 12.84 -5.75 15.87
C ARG A 40 14.22 -6.41 15.85
N THR A 41 15.04 -6.13 14.84
CA THR A 41 16.43 -6.64 14.81
C THR A 41 17.41 -5.87 15.69
N PHE A 42 17.12 -4.61 16.04
CA PHE A 42 17.92 -3.84 16.99
C PHE A 42 17.54 -4.09 18.47
N GLY A 43 16.76 -5.13 18.75
CA GLY A 43 16.50 -5.60 20.12
C GLY A 43 15.27 -4.97 20.79
N VAL A 44 14.38 -4.33 20.03
CA VAL A 44 13.07 -3.91 20.56
C VAL A 44 12.12 -5.12 20.60
N ASP A 45 12.28 -5.98 21.61
CA ASP A 45 11.50 -7.22 21.79
C ASP A 45 9.99 -6.97 22.05
N GLN A 46 9.59 -5.71 22.30
CA GLN A 46 8.19 -5.32 22.47
C GLN A 46 7.38 -5.39 21.17
N ILE A 47 8.03 -5.31 20.00
CA ILE A 47 7.34 -5.39 18.70
C ILE A 47 7.23 -6.86 18.31
N LYS A 48 6.24 -7.57 18.84
CA LYS A 48 5.93 -8.95 18.46
C LYS A 48 5.34 -9.01 17.05
N MET A 49 6.11 -9.55 16.11
CA MET A 49 5.60 -9.99 14.81
C MET A 49 5.25 -11.47 14.88
N GLY A 50 4.04 -11.82 14.49
CA GLY A 50 3.54 -13.19 14.43
C GLY A 50 2.76 -13.43 13.15
N LEU A 51 2.84 -14.65 12.61
CA LEU A 51 2.04 -15.08 11.46
C LEU A 51 0.56 -15.27 11.84
N TRP A 52 0.33 -15.64 13.10
CA TRP A 52 -1.00 -15.89 13.67
C TRP A 52 -0.99 -15.60 15.18
N TYR A 53 -2.16 -15.51 15.79
CA TYR A 53 -2.30 -15.41 17.24
C TYR A 53 -1.57 -16.56 17.95
N GLY A 54 -0.57 -16.25 18.77
CA GLY A 54 0.25 -17.24 19.48
C GLY A 54 1.39 -17.88 18.68
N VAL A 55 1.55 -17.54 17.39
CA VAL A 55 2.68 -18.03 16.57
C VAL A 55 3.68 -16.90 16.38
N GLU A 56 4.67 -16.85 17.27
CA GLU A 56 5.73 -15.84 17.24
C GLU A 56 6.74 -16.14 16.12
N LEU A 57 7.04 -15.16 15.27
CA LEU A 57 8.09 -15.29 14.26
C LEU A 57 9.46 -15.15 14.94
N PRO A 58 10.40 -16.10 14.74
CA PRO A 58 11.77 -15.98 15.22
C PRO A 58 12.41 -14.69 14.69
N VAL A 59 13.24 -14.04 15.50
CA VAL A 59 13.90 -12.77 15.16
C VAL A 59 14.70 -12.86 13.85
N MET A 60 15.24 -14.03 13.53
CA MET A 60 15.99 -14.28 12.30
C MET A 60 15.14 -14.13 11.02
N PHE A 61 13.82 -14.33 11.11
CA PHE A 61 12.90 -14.21 9.97
C PHE A 61 12.18 -12.86 9.89
N SER A 62 12.39 -11.93 10.83
CA SER A 62 11.69 -10.64 10.83
C SER A 62 12.07 -9.76 9.64
N ILE A 63 13.36 -9.67 9.30
CA ILE A 63 13.87 -8.92 8.15
C ILE A 63 13.32 -9.48 6.83
N PRO A 64 13.53 -10.76 6.47
CA PRO A 64 13.07 -11.28 5.19
C PRO A 64 11.55 -11.18 5.05
N PHE A 65 10.81 -11.37 6.15
CA PHE A 65 9.36 -11.22 6.14
C PHE A 65 8.90 -9.76 5.95
N ALA A 66 9.51 -8.81 6.66
CA ALA A 66 9.23 -7.38 6.52
C ALA A 66 9.55 -6.87 5.10
N LEU A 67 10.66 -7.35 4.51
CA LEU A 67 11.06 -7.05 3.14
C LEU A 67 10.05 -7.62 2.14
N LEU A 68 9.60 -8.85 2.34
CA LEU A 68 8.61 -9.50 1.50
C LEU A 68 7.26 -8.75 1.51
N ILE A 69 6.81 -8.31 2.69
CA ILE A 69 5.61 -7.49 2.85
C ILE A 69 5.79 -6.12 2.18
N ALA A 70 6.93 -5.46 2.40
CA ALA A 70 7.22 -4.18 1.77
C ALA A 70 7.23 -4.29 0.24
N LEU A 71 7.78 -5.37 -0.31
CA LEU A 71 7.81 -5.63 -1.75
C LEU A 71 6.40 -5.86 -2.30
N LEU A 72 5.56 -6.63 -1.59
CA LEU A 72 4.16 -6.84 -1.95
C LEU A 72 3.37 -5.51 -1.97
N LEU A 73 3.50 -4.70 -0.91
CA LEU A 73 2.87 -3.38 -0.80
C LEU A 73 3.33 -2.44 -1.91
N PHE A 74 4.63 -2.47 -2.24
CA PHE A 74 5.19 -1.69 -3.34
C PHE A 74 4.63 -2.13 -4.69
N PHE A 75 4.48 -3.44 -4.91
CA PHE A 75 3.84 -3.98 -6.10
C PHE A 75 2.39 -3.48 -6.22
N CYS A 76 1.59 -3.57 -5.14
CA CYS A 76 0.25 -3.00 -5.11
C CYS A 76 0.23 -1.50 -5.44
N ALA A 77 1.17 -0.73 -4.88
CA ALA A 77 1.28 0.70 -5.14
C ALA A 77 1.54 1.00 -6.63
N ILE A 78 2.32 0.18 -7.35
CA ILE A 78 2.55 0.33 -8.80
C ILE A 78 1.24 0.16 -9.59
N TYR A 79 0.43 -0.84 -9.24
CA TYR A 79 -0.85 -1.08 -9.93
C TYR A 79 -1.82 0.08 -9.69
N ILE A 80 -1.88 0.59 -8.47
CA ILE A 80 -2.74 1.75 -8.13
C ILE A 80 -2.28 3.00 -8.87
N LYS A 81 -0.97 3.25 -8.95
CA LYS A 81 -0.43 4.34 -9.77
C LYS A 81 -0.88 4.23 -11.23
N ARG A 82 -0.87 3.03 -11.79
CA ARG A 82 -1.37 2.76 -13.15
C ARG A 82 -2.85 3.10 -13.31
N SER A 83 -3.70 2.71 -12.35
CA SER A 83 -5.12 3.07 -12.35
C SER A 83 -5.38 4.56 -12.19
N ILE A 84 -4.59 5.28 -11.38
CA ILE A 84 -4.68 6.75 -11.25
C ILE A 84 -4.37 7.42 -12.58
N VAL A 85 -3.29 7.01 -13.25
CA VAL A 85 -2.89 7.54 -14.56
C VAL A 85 -3.97 7.28 -15.61
N PHE A 86 -4.64 6.12 -15.56
CA PHE A 86 -5.75 5.80 -16.44
C PHE A 86 -7.01 6.66 -16.20
N CYS A 87 -7.36 6.95 -14.93
CA CYS A 87 -8.46 7.89 -14.65
C CYS A 87 -8.10 9.32 -15.07
N LEU A 88 -6.85 9.75 -14.86
CA LEU A 88 -6.37 11.07 -15.29
C LEU A 88 -6.38 11.22 -16.81
N SER A 89 -5.94 10.21 -17.56
CA SER A 89 -5.98 10.26 -19.04
C SER A 89 -7.42 10.28 -19.55
N THR A 90 -8.32 9.56 -18.89
CA THR A 90 -9.76 9.55 -19.20
C THR A 90 -10.44 10.90 -18.91
N LEU A 91 -10.02 11.62 -17.88
CA LEU A 91 -10.54 12.94 -17.50
C LEU A 91 -10.00 14.08 -18.37
N ARG A 92 -8.83 13.90 -18.98
CA ARG A 92 -8.18 14.91 -19.84
C ARG A 92 -8.73 14.92 -21.29
N ILE A 93 -9.61 13.97 -21.64
CA ILE A 93 -10.31 13.81 -22.95
C ILE A 93 -11.78 14.22 -22.83
#